data_AF-A0A5M9P0G6-F1
#
_entry.id   AF-A0A5M9P0G6-F1
#
_cell.length_a   1.000
_cell.length_b   1.000
_cell.length_c   1.000
_cell.angle_alpha   90.00
_cell.angle_beta   90.00
_cell.angle_gamma   90.00
#
_symmetry.space_group_name_H-M   'P 1'
#
loop_
_entity.id
_entity.type
_entity.pdbx_description
1 polymer ?
#
loop_
_entity_poly.entity_id
_entity_poly.type
_entity_poly.pdbx_seq_one_letter_code
_entity_poly.pdbx_strand_id
1 'polypeptide(L)'
;MPTTEEIQISQEQVRKNKAKVLAKINQQGIMSQGFRLVNVKDYQQKLQALKQKVENFDYLNAANKKQDQVILDIMTQKEKIHNYLDETSSQKLANGNLDFGSRNQVANATLKKKQLFMMFMETVEAQEALREFAVKVASVCNGTLKQPPGAYLGVKDFHGALDKITNRKRHYDIGDLKDAARMTIVFETMEDMIIAKAMIILTKEFVELKHHQSAMKDRYGTSQGDNAKFNCGATDAGYKDIKFFLKMANGHIGELQLNTKNMMVAKKNGHIIYDILRDGGNLDKAFTITNSEVLAKISRNMSEKWFTFMNTRVPKARDDLQAVQQLVNRLRANLGRGQNSLQVSMEEITILSRVSLYIYEQGDNARALLE
;
A
#
# COMPACT_ATOMS: atom_id res chain seq x y z
N MET A 1 -43.13 -1.49 -27.16
CA MET A 1 -42.01 -2.34 -26.71
C MET A 1 -40.72 -1.66 -27.17
N PRO A 2 -39.70 -1.47 -26.32
CA PRO A 2 -38.42 -0.94 -26.79
C PRO A 2 -37.74 -2.05 -27.60
N THR A 3 -37.53 -1.78 -28.88
CA THR A 3 -36.75 -2.61 -29.80
C THR A 3 -35.31 -2.71 -29.30
N THR A 4 -34.84 -3.91 -29.02
CA THR A 4 -33.42 -4.19 -28.80
C THR A 4 -32.67 -3.93 -30.09
N GLU A 5 -32.03 -2.77 -30.21
CA GLU A 5 -31.02 -2.54 -31.25
C GLU A 5 -29.89 -3.54 -31.03
N GLU A 6 -29.68 -4.44 -32.00
CA GLU A 6 -28.52 -5.31 -32.03
C GLU A 6 -27.26 -4.46 -32.17
N ILE A 7 -26.50 -4.34 -31.08
CA ILE A 7 -25.18 -3.69 -31.09
C ILE A 7 -24.24 -4.60 -31.91
N GLN A 8 -24.05 -4.28 -33.20
CA GLN A 8 -23.09 -4.98 -34.04
C GLN A 8 -21.67 -4.57 -33.66
N ILE A 9 -20.94 -5.47 -33.00
CA ILE A 9 -19.51 -5.31 -32.71
C ILE A 9 -18.72 -5.96 -33.85
N SER A 10 -17.87 -5.19 -34.54
CA SER A 10 -17.08 -5.72 -35.65
C SER A 10 -16.13 -6.84 -35.21
N GLN A 11 -15.88 -7.82 -36.08
CA GLN A 11 -14.95 -8.92 -35.78
C GLN A 11 -13.54 -8.42 -35.44
N GLU A 12 -13.09 -7.33 -36.05
CA GLU A 12 -11.80 -6.72 -35.74
C GLU A 12 -11.79 -6.15 -34.32
N GLN A 13 -12.88 -5.51 -33.88
CA GLN A 13 -13.02 -5.01 -32.52
C GLN A 13 -13.06 -6.17 -31.51
N VAL A 14 -13.77 -7.26 -31.83
CA VAL A 14 -13.76 -8.50 -31.01
C VAL A 14 -12.35 -9.07 -30.90
N ARG A 15 -11.59 -9.15 -32.01
CA ARG A 15 -10.19 -9.63 -32.02
C ARG A 15 -9.28 -8.75 -31.16
N LYS A 16 -9.36 -7.42 -31.32
CA LYS A 16 -8.60 -6.45 -30.50
C LYS A 16 -8.95 -6.56 -29.02
N ASN A 17 -10.23 -6.68 -28.69
CA ASN A 17 -10.70 -6.86 -27.31
C ASN A 17 -10.22 -8.19 -26.72
N LYS A 18 -10.33 -9.29 -27.47
CA LYS A 18 -9.86 -10.62 -27.05
C LYS A 18 -8.35 -10.63 -26.81
N ALA A 19 -7.57 -10.01 -27.70
CA ALA A 19 -6.12 -9.87 -27.50
C ALA A 19 -5.78 -9.07 -26.23
N LYS A 20 -6.47 -7.95 -25.99
CA LYS A 20 -6.31 -7.14 -24.76
C LYS A 20 -6.67 -7.93 -23.50
N VAL A 21 -7.75 -8.71 -23.54
CA VAL A 21 -8.19 -9.56 -22.41
C VAL A 21 -7.19 -10.70 -22.17
N LEU A 22 -6.76 -11.39 -23.23
CA LEU A 22 -5.76 -12.45 -23.12
C LEU A 22 -4.41 -11.94 -22.64
N ALA A 23 -3.97 -10.74 -23.07
CA ALA A 23 -2.76 -10.12 -22.55
C ALA A 23 -2.86 -9.78 -21.05
N LYS A 24 -4.05 -9.39 -20.57
CA LYS A 24 -4.30 -9.19 -19.13
C LYS A 24 -4.30 -10.50 -18.33
N ILE A 25 -4.77 -11.58 -18.94
CA ILE A 25 -4.79 -12.93 -18.33
C ILE A 25 -3.39 -13.55 -18.39
N ASN A 26 -2.65 -13.34 -19.46
CA ASN A 26 -1.31 -13.86 -19.67
C ASN A 26 -0.29 -13.07 -18.84
N GLN A 27 -0.21 -13.42 -17.56
CA GLN A 27 0.72 -12.85 -16.60
C GLN A 27 2.08 -13.55 -16.61
N GLN A 28 2.39 -14.37 -17.63
CA GLN A 28 3.68 -15.04 -17.78
C GLN A 28 4.78 -13.99 -18.00
N GLY A 29 5.38 -13.55 -16.89
CA GLY A 29 6.42 -12.51 -16.85
C GLY A 29 6.21 -11.51 -15.71
N ILE A 30 4.98 -11.31 -15.26
CA ILE A 30 4.64 -10.41 -14.15
C ILE A 30 4.44 -11.24 -12.88
N MET A 31 5.20 -10.93 -11.83
CA MET A 31 4.99 -11.54 -10.52
C MET A 31 3.60 -11.16 -10.01
N SER A 32 2.68 -12.12 -9.92
CA SER A 32 1.29 -11.91 -9.54
C SER A 32 0.80 -13.05 -8.65
N GLN A 33 -0.13 -12.76 -7.74
CA GLN A 33 -0.84 -13.78 -6.95
C GLN A 33 -2.02 -14.41 -7.72
N GLY A 34 -2.13 -14.10 -9.01
CA GLY A 34 -3.16 -14.63 -9.89
C GLY A 34 -4.51 -13.91 -9.76
N PHE A 35 -5.43 -14.31 -10.64
CA PHE A 35 -6.80 -13.84 -10.64
C PHE A 35 -7.70 -14.89 -9.97
N ARG A 36 -8.54 -14.46 -9.02
CA ARG A 36 -9.44 -15.38 -8.27
C ARG A 36 -10.82 -15.36 -8.91
N LEU A 37 -11.26 -16.49 -9.47
CA LEU A 37 -12.66 -16.64 -9.84
C LEU A 37 -13.51 -16.76 -8.57
N VAL A 38 -14.63 -16.03 -8.53
CA VAL A 38 -15.52 -16.02 -7.36
C VAL A 38 -16.70 -16.94 -7.65
N ASN A 39 -16.69 -18.13 -7.05
CA ASN A 39 -17.86 -18.99 -7.01
C ASN A 39 -18.92 -18.37 -6.09
N VAL A 40 -20.15 -18.19 -6.58
CA VAL A 40 -21.23 -17.53 -5.84
C VAL A 40 -21.62 -18.30 -4.57
N LYS A 41 -21.65 -19.64 -4.63
CA LYS A 41 -22.00 -20.50 -3.50
C LYS A 41 -20.95 -20.40 -2.40
N ASP A 42 -19.67 -20.55 -2.76
CA ASP A 42 -18.56 -20.45 -1.79
C ASP A 42 -18.49 -19.06 -1.16
N TYR A 43 -18.70 -18.02 -1.98
CA TYR A 43 -18.80 -16.64 -1.53
C TYR A 43 -19.90 -16.44 -0.49
N GLN A 44 -21.11 -16.91 -0.78
CA GLN A 44 -22.25 -16.81 0.15
C GLN A 44 -21.99 -17.59 1.44
N GLN A 45 -21.41 -18.78 1.35
CA GLN A 45 -21.05 -19.58 2.52
C GLN A 45 -20.01 -18.87 3.39
N LYS A 46 -18.93 -18.33 2.80
CA LYS A 46 -17.91 -17.58 3.54
C LYS A 46 -18.49 -16.31 4.18
N LEU A 47 -19.38 -15.61 3.48
CA LEU A 47 -20.04 -14.42 4.03
C LEU A 47 -20.94 -14.75 5.23
N GLN A 48 -21.69 -15.86 5.13
CA GLN A 48 -22.51 -16.34 6.25
C GLN A 48 -21.64 -16.76 7.44
N ALA A 49 -20.51 -17.44 7.18
CA ALA A 49 -19.56 -17.79 8.22
C ALA A 49 -18.95 -16.56 8.90
N LEU A 50 -18.60 -15.51 8.14
CA LEU A 50 -18.13 -14.24 8.70
C LEU A 50 -19.20 -13.60 9.61
N LYS A 51 -20.46 -13.58 9.15
CA LYS A 51 -21.58 -13.05 9.95
C LYS A 51 -21.69 -13.79 11.28
N GLN A 52 -21.72 -15.12 11.24
CA GLN A 52 -21.77 -15.95 12.45
C GLN A 52 -20.56 -15.74 13.36
N LYS A 53 -19.36 -15.60 12.79
CA LYS A 53 -18.13 -15.36 13.54
C LYS A 53 -18.18 -13.99 14.25
N VAL A 54 -18.60 -12.93 13.58
CA VAL A 54 -18.72 -11.59 14.19
C VAL A 54 -19.73 -11.58 15.33
N GLU A 55 -20.85 -12.31 15.19
CA GLU A 55 -21.91 -12.40 16.19
C GLU A 55 -21.52 -13.25 17.40
N ASN A 56 -20.89 -14.40 17.19
CA ASN A 56 -20.79 -15.45 18.21
C ASN A 56 -19.35 -15.81 18.65
N PHE A 57 -18.32 -15.41 17.89
CA PHE A 57 -16.95 -15.77 18.23
C PHE A 57 -16.42 -14.87 19.35
N ASP A 58 -15.76 -15.48 20.34
CA ASP A 58 -15.07 -14.75 21.38
C ASP A 58 -13.67 -14.34 20.91
N TYR A 59 -13.51 -13.06 20.58
CA TYR A 59 -12.25 -12.54 20.06
C TYR A 59 -11.33 -12.16 21.22
N LEU A 60 -10.22 -12.87 21.35
CA LEU A 60 -9.13 -12.45 22.25
C LEU A 60 -8.50 -11.10 21.85
N ASN A 61 -8.64 -10.70 20.58
CA ASN A 61 -8.09 -9.46 20.05
C ASN A 61 -9.19 -8.58 19.44
N ALA A 62 -9.45 -7.42 20.07
CA ALA A 62 -10.45 -6.46 19.61
C ALA A 62 -10.18 -5.90 18.20
N ALA A 63 -8.91 -5.80 17.78
CA ALA A 63 -8.57 -5.37 16.43
C ALA A 63 -9.05 -6.39 15.38
N ASN A 64 -8.98 -7.69 15.68
CA ASN A 64 -9.47 -8.75 14.80
C ASN A 64 -11.00 -8.67 14.66
N LYS A 65 -11.72 -8.48 15.78
CA LYS A 65 -13.18 -8.29 15.75
C LYS A 65 -13.56 -7.07 14.90
N LYS A 66 -12.86 -5.95 15.10
CA LYS A 66 -13.10 -4.71 14.35
C LYS A 66 -12.85 -4.90 12.85
N GLN A 67 -11.76 -5.58 12.47
CA GLN A 67 -11.47 -5.89 11.07
C GLN A 67 -12.59 -6.73 10.45
N ASP A 68 -13.02 -7.80 11.12
CA ASP A 68 -14.07 -8.69 10.62
C ASP A 68 -15.42 -7.96 10.48
N GLN A 69 -15.75 -7.07 11.42
CA GLN A 69 -16.90 -6.19 11.31
C GLN A 69 -16.80 -5.25 10.11
N VAL A 70 -15.64 -4.62 9.88
CA VAL A 70 -15.41 -3.75 8.72
C VAL A 70 -15.59 -4.52 7.42
N ILE A 71 -15.07 -5.75 7.35
CA ILE A 71 -15.30 -6.62 6.19
C ILE A 71 -16.79 -6.86 6.01
N LEU A 72 -17.50 -7.30 7.06
CA LEU A 72 -18.93 -7.59 7.01
C LEU A 72 -19.74 -6.38 6.53
N ASP A 73 -19.45 -5.19 7.07
CA ASP A 73 -20.09 -3.93 6.67
C ASP A 73 -19.85 -3.66 5.18
N ILE A 74 -18.59 -3.69 4.73
CA ILE A 74 -18.25 -3.47 3.31
C ILE A 74 -18.93 -4.48 2.38
N MET A 75 -19.10 -5.73 2.83
CA MET A 75 -19.70 -6.78 2.01
C MET A 75 -21.23 -6.67 1.93
N THR A 76 -21.89 -6.20 2.98
CA THR A 76 -23.36 -6.25 3.12
C THR A 76 -24.05 -4.89 2.92
N GLN A 77 -23.40 -3.79 3.27
CA GLN A 77 -23.94 -2.44 3.13
C GLN A 77 -23.72 -1.91 1.71
N LYS A 78 -24.82 -1.56 1.02
CA LYS A 78 -24.79 -1.15 -0.39
C LYS A 78 -24.03 0.16 -0.58
N GLU A 79 -24.21 1.10 0.35
CA GLU A 79 -23.63 2.43 0.34
C GLU A 79 -22.10 2.44 0.49
N LYS A 80 -21.50 1.39 1.06
CA LYS A 80 -20.04 1.32 1.22
C LYS A 80 -19.27 1.27 -0.10
N ILE A 81 -19.93 0.93 -1.21
CA ILE A 81 -19.29 0.93 -2.53
C ILE A 81 -18.82 2.33 -2.95
N HIS A 82 -19.51 3.39 -2.52
CA HIS A 82 -19.18 4.77 -2.86
C HIS A 82 -17.77 5.18 -2.42
N ASN A 83 -17.24 4.56 -1.36
CA ASN A 83 -15.87 4.79 -0.88
C ASN A 83 -14.78 4.29 -1.85
N TYR A 84 -15.17 3.51 -2.86
CA TYR A 84 -14.25 2.84 -3.79
C TYR A 84 -14.47 3.26 -5.24
N LEU A 85 -15.10 4.41 -5.45
CA LEU A 85 -15.38 5.03 -6.75
C LEU A 85 -14.78 6.45 -6.78
N ASP A 86 -14.53 6.99 -7.98
CA ASP A 86 -14.33 8.44 -8.08
C ASP A 86 -15.63 9.20 -7.78
N GLU A 87 -15.47 10.48 -7.47
CA GLU A 87 -16.57 11.40 -7.18
C GLU A 87 -17.64 11.38 -8.29
N THR A 88 -17.23 11.46 -9.56
CA THR A 88 -18.16 11.44 -10.69
C THR A 88 -18.99 10.17 -10.75
N SER A 89 -18.37 9.00 -10.63
CA SER A 89 -19.10 7.72 -10.70
C SER A 89 -19.89 7.45 -9.44
N SER A 90 -19.42 7.92 -8.28
CA SER A 90 -20.15 7.88 -7.02
C SER A 90 -21.45 8.70 -7.10
N GLN A 91 -21.39 9.93 -7.62
CA GLN A 91 -22.57 10.78 -7.84
C GLN A 91 -23.53 10.17 -8.87
N LYS A 92 -23.01 9.67 -9.99
CA LYS A 92 -23.84 9.01 -11.02
C LYS A 92 -24.53 7.74 -10.50
N LEU A 93 -23.86 6.98 -9.63
CA LEU A 93 -24.46 5.82 -8.97
C LEU A 93 -25.61 6.25 -8.05
N ALA A 94 -25.40 7.28 -7.24
CA ALA A 94 -26.43 7.80 -6.33
C ALA A 94 -27.67 8.31 -7.09
N ASN A 95 -27.45 8.94 -8.26
CA ASN A 95 -28.51 9.49 -9.09
C ASN A 95 -29.15 8.47 -10.05
N GLY A 96 -28.69 7.22 -10.08
CA GLY A 96 -29.21 6.16 -10.95
C GLY A 96 -28.83 6.28 -12.44
N ASN A 97 -28.14 7.35 -12.85
CA ASN A 97 -27.81 7.66 -14.25
C ASN A 97 -26.36 7.31 -14.59
N LEU A 98 -26.03 6.03 -14.51
CA LEU A 98 -24.69 5.53 -14.81
C LEU A 98 -24.45 5.48 -16.33
N ASP A 99 -23.39 6.12 -16.80
CA ASP A 99 -22.84 5.88 -18.14
C ASP A 99 -21.98 4.60 -18.18
N PHE A 100 -21.47 4.24 -19.37
CA PHE A 100 -20.63 3.05 -19.53
C PHE A 100 -19.37 3.07 -18.65
N GLY A 101 -18.73 4.23 -18.49
CA GLY A 101 -17.52 4.37 -17.67
C GLY A 101 -17.79 4.09 -16.20
N SER A 102 -18.81 4.75 -15.64
CA SER A 102 -19.22 4.56 -14.25
C SER A 102 -19.76 3.15 -13.99
N ARG A 103 -20.52 2.56 -14.94
CA ARG A 103 -20.95 1.14 -14.84
C ARG A 103 -19.75 0.21 -14.72
N ASN A 104 -18.74 0.40 -15.56
CA ASN A 104 -17.53 -0.43 -15.53
C ASN A 104 -16.74 -0.27 -14.24
N GLN A 105 -16.63 0.95 -13.70
CA GLN A 105 -15.94 1.16 -12.43
C GLN A 105 -16.68 0.48 -11.27
N VAL A 106 -18.01 0.62 -11.21
CA VAL A 106 -18.84 -0.05 -10.19
C VAL A 106 -18.70 -1.57 -10.28
N ALA A 107 -18.75 -2.13 -11.49
CA ALA A 107 -18.56 -3.56 -11.71
C ALA A 107 -17.17 -4.02 -11.28
N ASN A 108 -16.11 -3.28 -11.66
CA ASN A 108 -14.73 -3.60 -11.31
C ASN A 108 -14.49 -3.54 -9.79
N ALA A 109 -14.96 -2.49 -9.12
CA ALA A 109 -14.86 -2.35 -7.67
C ALA A 109 -15.62 -3.47 -6.95
N THR A 110 -16.82 -3.83 -7.43
CA THR A 110 -17.62 -4.94 -6.89
C THR A 110 -16.91 -6.29 -7.03
N LEU A 111 -16.30 -6.54 -8.20
CA LEU A 111 -15.53 -7.76 -8.44
C LEU A 111 -14.31 -7.84 -7.52
N LYS A 112 -13.48 -6.79 -7.49
CA LYS A 112 -12.29 -6.70 -6.63
C LYS A 112 -12.63 -6.87 -5.15
N LYS A 113 -13.74 -6.27 -4.70
CA LYS A 113 -14.27 -6.44 -3.34
C LYS A 113 -14.52 -7.91 -3.00
N LYS A 114 -15.21 -8.64 -3.88
CA LYS A 114 -15.48 -10.07 -3.68
C LYS A 114 -14.20 -10.92 -3.74
N GLN A 115 -13.30 -10.63 -4.68
CA GLN A 115 -12.03 -11.35 -4.81
C GLN A 115 -11.14 -11.16 -3.57
N LEU A 116 -11.02 -9.93 -3.08
CA LEU A 116 -10.27 -9.62 -1.87
C LEU A 116 -10.87 -10.34 -0.65
N PHE A 117 -12.20 -10.37 -0.51
CA PHE A 117 -12.87 -11.11 0.53
C PHE A 117 -12.54 -12.61 0.51
N MET A 118 -12.59 -13.23 -0.67
CA MET A 118 -12.28 -14.65 -0.82
C MET A 118 -10.83 -14.98 -0.47
N MET A 119 -9.91 -14.04 -0.71
CA MET A 119 -8.46 -14.15 -0.49
C MET A 119 -8.02 -13.77 0.93
N PHE A 120 -8.86 -13.08 1.70
CA PHE A 120 -8.42 -12.45 2.95
C PHE A 120 -7.92 -13.47 3.99
N MET A 121 -8.60 -14.61 4.14
CA MET A 121 -8.17 -15.66 5.08
C MET A 121 -6.84 -16.31 4.66
N GLU A 122 -6.65 -16.56 3.37
CA GLU A 122 -5.37 -17.09 2.84
C GLU A 122 -4.23 -16.07 3.07
N THR A 123 -4.56 -14.77 3.06
CA THR A 123 -3.61 -13.69 3.39
C THR A 123 -3.26 -13.69 4.88
N VAL A 124 -4.21 -14.00 5.77
CA VAL A 124 -3.96 -14.15 7.22
C VAL A 124 -3.00 -15.30 7.48
N GLU A 125 -3.23 -16.46 6.86
CA GLU A 125 -2.31 -17.60 6.93
C GLU A 125 -0.91 -17.25 6.40
N ALA A 126 -0.85 -16.50 5.29
CA ALA A 126 0.41 -16.05 4.72
C ALA A 126 1.15 -15.06 5.64
N GLN A 127 0.42 -14.23 6.39
CA GLN A 127 1.01 -13.32 7.39
C GLN A 127 1.62 -14.09 8.56
N GLU A 128 0.96 -15.14 9.03
CA GLU A 128 1.48 -16.01 10.09
C GLU A 128 2.77 -16.70 9.64
N ALA A 129 2.76 -17.34 8.46
CA ALA A 129 3.93 -17.96 7.88
C ALA A 129 5.09 -16.96 7.64
N LEU A 130 4.77 -15.76 7.12
CA LEU A 130 5.75 -14.70 6.91
C LEU A 130 6.35 -14.23 8.24
N ARG A 131 5.55 -14.12 9.30
CA ARG A 131 6.03 -13.75 10.63
C ARG A 131 7.00 -14.80 11.16
N GLU A 132 6.66 -16.08 11.08
CA GLU A 132 7.54 -17.16 11.53
C GLU A 132 8.86 -17.18 10.76
N PHE A 133 8.79 -17.01 9.43
CA PHE A 133 9.98 -16.87 8.59
C PHE A 133 10.82 -15.68 9.04
N ALA A 134 10.20 -14.51 9.24
CA ALA A 134 10.89 -13.31 9.66
C ALA A 134 11.54 -13.47 11.05
N VAL A 135 10.89 -14.15 12.00
CA VAL A 135 11.45 -14.46 13.34
C VAL A 135 12.76 -15.25 13.19
N LYS A 136 12.76 -16.30 12.35
CA LYS A 136 13.95 -17.13 12.11
C LYS A 136 15.10 -16.30 11.53
N VAL A 137 14.80 -15.45 10.54
CA VAL A 137 15.80 -14.56 9.95
C VAL A 137 16.37 -13.61 11.01
N ALA A 138 15.50 -12.96 11.77
CA ALA A 138 15.88 -11.97 12.76
C ALA A 138 16.71 -12.57 13.91
N SER A 139 16.39 -13.79 14.36
CA SER A 139 17.14 -14.47 15.42
C SER A 139 18.57 -14.83 15.03
N VAL A 140 18.84 -15.05 13.74
CA VAL A 140 20.18 -15.41 13.25
C VAL A 140 21.01 -14.17 12.90
N CYS A 141 20.37 -13.08 12.48
CA CYS A 141 21.04 -11.89 11.97
C CYS A 141 20.89 -10.67 12.89
N ASN A 142 20.74 -10.86 14.21
CA ASN A 142 20.60 -9.77 15.19
C ASN A 142 19.53 -8.71 14.83
N GLY A 143 18.45 -9.16 14.19
CA GLY A 143 17.35 -8.30 13.77
C GLY A 143 16.27 -8.19 14.84
N THR A 144 15.54 -7.08 14.83
CA THR A 144 14.30 -6.92 15.62
C THR A 144 13.09 -6.93 14.69
N LEU A 145 12.11 -7.78 14.98
CA LEU A 145 10.86 -7.78 14.23
C LEU A 145 10.04 -6.53 14.54
N LYS A 146 9.60 -5.85 13.49
CA LYS A 146 8.60 -4.80 13.57
C LYS A 146 7.35 -5.24 12.81
N GLN A 147 6.36 -5.68 13.58
CA GLN A 147 5.04 -5.99 13.04
C GLN A 147 4.35 -4.69 12.61
N PRO A 148 3.78 -4.63 11.38
CA PRO A 148 2.94 -3.51 10.99
C PRO A 148 1.69 -3.38 11.89
N PRO A 149 1.13 -2.17 12.03
CA PRO A 149 -0.17 -2.02 12.68
C PRO A 149 -1.24 -2.71 11.84
N GLY A 150 -2.19 -3.36 12.51
CA GLY A 150 -3.32 -4.03 11.88
C GLY A 150 -3.80 -5.24 12.69
N ALA A 151 -4.98 -5.73 12.33
CA ALA A 151 -5.49 -7.01 12.80
C ALA A 151 -4.64 -8.18 12.28
N TYR A 152 -4.83 -9.36 12.85
CA TYR A 152 -4.23 -10.61 12.39
C TYR A 152 -2.72 -10.51 12.20
N LEU A 153 -2.02 -10.05 13.24
CA LEU A 153 -0.56 -9.90 13.21
C LEU A 153 -0.04 -8.90 12.16
N GLY A 154 -0.83 -7.87 11.85
CA GLY A 154 -0.41 -6.77 10.97
C GLY A 154 -0.77 -6.94 9.50
N VAL A 155 -1.69 -7.85 9.16
CA VAL A 155 -2.32 -7.90 7.84
C VAL A 155 -2.84 -6.52 7.48
N LYS A 156 -2.67 -6.14 6.21
CA LYS A 156 -3.24 -4.88 5.71
C LYS A 156 -4.76 -4.85 5.93
N ASP A 157 -5.21 -3.76 6.51
CA ASP A 157 -6.63 -3.48 6.69
C ASP A 157 -7.43 -3.65 5.38
N PHE A 158 -8.64 -4.20 5.46
CA PHE A 158 -9.41 -4.61 4.28
C PHE A 158 -9.83 -3.41 3.44
N HIS A 159 -10.26 -2.32 4.11
CA HIS A 159 -10.55 -1.06 3.45
C HIS A 159 -9.30 -0.52 2.77
N GLY A 160 -8.16 -0.50 3.48
CA GLY A 160 -6.89 -0.04 2.93
C GLY A 160 -6.39 -0.88 1.74
N ALA A 161 -6.65 -2.19 1.73
CA ALA A 161 -6.35 -3.08 0.61
C ALA A 161 -7.27 -2.82 -0.59
N LEU A 162 -8.59 -2.68 -0.36
CA LEU A 162 -9.56 -2.43 -1.40
C LEU A 162 -9.36 -1.05 -2.04
N ASP A 163 -9.22 0.00 -1.24
CA ASP A 163 -8.91 1.36 -1.70
C ASP A 163 -7.65 1.40 -2.57
N LYS A 164 -6.62 0.59 -2.24
CA LYS A 164 -5.40 0.50 -3.05
C LYS A 164 -5.70 0.08 -4.48
N ILE A 165 -6.52 -0.96 -4.67
CA ILE A 165 -6.80 -1.56 -5.98
C ILE A 165 -7.99 -0.93 -6.71
N THR A 166 -8.80 -0.11 -6.04
CA THR A 166 -9.95 0.58 -6.66
C THR A 166 -9.71 2.06 -6.94
N ASN A 167 -9.07 2.78 -6.01
CA ASN A 167 -8.93 4.24 -6.10
C ASN A 167 -7.51 4.64 -6.48
N ARG A 168 -6.49 4.15 -5.74
CA ARG A 168 -5.10 4.60 -5.87
C ARG A 168 -4.36 3.99 -7.05
N LYS A 169 -4.57 2.71 -7.32
CA LYS A 169 -3.96 1.97 -8.43
C LYS A 169 -5.05 1.23 -9.17
N ARG A 170 -5.94 1.97 -9.84
CA ARG A 170 -7.15 1.38 -10.47
C ARG A 170 -6.85 0.29 -11.49
N HIS A 171 -5.69 0.36 -12.14
CA HIS A 171 -5.23 -0.63 -13.10
C HIS A 171 -4.67 -1.90 -12.45
N TYR A 172 -4.45 -1.91 -11.13
CA TYR A 172 -4.06 -3.12 -10.41
C TYR A 172 -5.25 -4.06 -10.31
N ASP A 173 -4.99 -5.35 -10.48
CA ASP A 173 -5.93 -6.41 -10.13
C ASP A 173 -5.60 -6.97 -8.75
N ILE A 174 -6.41 -7.93 -8.27
CA ILE A 174 -6.20 -8.53 -6.95
C ILE A 174 -4.82 -9.20 -6.83
N GLY A 175 -4.33 -9.80 -7.93
CA GLY A 175 -3.03 -10.46 -8.00
C GLY A 175 -1.84 -9.53 -7.77
N ASP A 176 -2.01 -8.22 -8.01
CA ASP A 176 -0.97 -7.21 -7.80
C ASP A 176 -0.83 -6.79 -6.33
N LEU A 177 -1.77 -7.17 -5.46
CA LEU A 177 -1.79 -6.83 -4.03
C LEU A 177 -0.83 -7.70 -3.21
N LYS A 178 0.47 -7.57 -3.48
CA LYS A 178 1.55 -8.39 -2.89
C LYS A 178 2.04 -7.92 -1.52
N ASP A 179 1.44 -6.87 -0.98
CA ASP A 179 1.79 -6.25 0.31
C ASP A 179 0.63 -6.30 1.31
N ALA A 180 -0.28 -7.27 1.15
CA ALA A 180 -1.36 -7.53 2.09
C ALA A 180 -0.85 -8.28 3.33
N ALA A 181 -0.08 -9.36 3.11
CA ALA A 181 0.81 -9.93 4.10
C ALA A 181 2.16 -9.19 4.03
N ARG A 182 2.61 -8.66 5.16
CA ARG A 182 3.78 -7.77 5.24
C ARG A 182 4.46 -7.80 6.59
N MET A 183 5.79 -7.78 6.58
CA MET A 183 6.63 -7.71 7.79
C MET A 183 7.84 -6.81 7.56
N THR A 184 8.43 -6.33 8.66
CA THR A 184 9.70 -5.60 8.62
C THR A 184 10.66 -6.17 9.67
N ILE A 185 11.91 -6.38 9.28
CA ILE A 185 13.02 -6.64 10.20
C ILE A 185 13.88 -5.39 10.25
N VAL A 186 14.16 -4.93 11.46
CA VAL A 186 14.94 -3.73 11.74
C VAL A 186 16.28 -4.13 12.31
N PHE A 187 17.37 -3.65 11.71
CA PHE A 187 18.73 -3.93 12.10
C PHE A 187 19.40 -2.68 12.69
N GLU A 188 20.30 -2.87 13.64
CA GLU A 188 21.14 -1.78 14.15
C GLU A 188 22.23 -1.42 13.13
N THR A 189 22.80 -2.42 12.44
CA THR A 189 23.88 -2.24 11.47
C THR A 189 23.47 -2.61 10.04
N MET A 190 24.19 -2.04 9.07
CA MET A 190 24.06 -2.39 7.65
C MET A 190 24.60 -3.81 7.38
N GLU A 191 25.63 -4.23 8.12
CA GLU A 191 26.25 -5.55 7.96
C GLU A 191 25.27 -6.69 8.28
N ASP A 192 24.61 -6.63 9.44
CA ASP A 192 23.57 -7.61 9.83
C ASP A 192 22.45 -7.70 8.79
N MET A 193 22.04 -6.54 8.25
CA MET A 193 21.02 -6.46 7.21
C MET A 193 21.48 -7.09 5.87
N ILE A 194 22.75 -6.95 5.50
CA ILE A 194 23.33 -7.60 4.32
C ILE A 194 23.43 -9.11 4.53
N ILE A 195 23.80 -9.57 5.73
CA ILE A 195 23.81 -11.00 6.07
C ILE A 195 22.40 -11.57 5.97
N ALA A 196 21.39 -10.89 6.52
CA ALA A 196 19.99 -11.29 6.40
C ALA A 196 19.54 -11.38 4.93
N LYS A 197 19.92 -10.41 4.10
CA LYS A 197 19.69 -10.45 2.64
C LYS A 197 20.30 -11.70 2.02
N ALA A 198 21.58 -11.97 2.31
CA ALA A 198 22.32 -13.11 1.77
C ALA A 198 21.72 -14.47 2.19
N MET A 199 21.17 -14.56 3.39
CA MET A 199 20.45 -15.75 3.84
C MET A 199 19.11 -15.92 3.11
N ILE A 200 18.30 -14.86 3.01
CA ILE A 200 16.96 -14.92 2.40
C ILE A 200 17.02 -15.33 0.92
N ILE A 201 18.03 -14.87 0.17
CA ILE A 201 18.15 -15.21 -1.27
C ILE A 201 18.36 -16.71 -1.54
N LEU A 202 18.78 -17.47 -0.52
CA LEU A 202 19.01 -18.92 -0.61
C LEU A 202 17.77 -19.74 -0.19
N THR A 203 16.71 -19.10 0.32
CA THR A 203 15.54 -19.83 0.82
C THR A 203 14.58 -20.18 -0.31
N LYS A 204 13.79 -21.24 -0.08
CA LYS A 204 12.79 -21.72 -1.04
C LYS A 204 11.78 -20.61 -1.39
N GLU A 205 11.35 -19.84 -0.39
CA GLU A 205 10.34 -18.79 -0.52
C GLU A 205 10.77 -17.70 -1.52
N PHE A 206 12.07 -17.40 -1.61
CA PHE A 206 12.60 -16.46 -2.60
C PHE A 206 12.92 -17.14 -3.93
N VAL A 207 13.52 -18.34 -3.91
CA VAL A 207 13.94 -19.06 -5.12
C VAL A 207 12.78 -19.31 -6.08
N GLU A 208 11.56 -19.53 -5.57
CA GLU A 208 10.36 -19.68 -6.41
C GLU A 208 10.01 -18.41 -7.20
N LEU A 209 10.44 -17.23 -6.75
CA LEU A 209 10.12 -15.94 -7.38
C LEU A 209 11.32 -15.24 -8.03
N LYS A 210 12.56 -15.68 -7.77
CA LYS A 210 13.81 -15.00 -8.18
C LYS A 210 13.98 -14.76 -9.69
N HIS A 211 13.17 -15.40 -10.52
CA HIS A 211 13.17 -15.18 -11.96
C HIS A 211 12.48 -13.86 -12.35
N HIS A 212 11.63 -13.30 -11.48
CA HIS A 212 11.06 -11.96 -11.66
C HIS A 212 12.00 -10.90 -11.08
N GLN A 213 12.38 -9.89 -11.87
CA GLN A 213 13.17 -8.75 -11.37
C GLN A 213 12.50 -8.05 -10.17
N SER A 214 11.16 -8.05 -10.11
CA SER A 214 10.43 -7.43 -9.00
C SER A 214 10.43 -8.23 -7.69
N ALA A 215 10.96 -9.45 -7.66
CA ALA A 215 10.99 -10.32 -6.47
C ALA A 215 11.85 -9.75 -5.34
N MET A 216 12.86 -8.95 -5.67
CA MET A 216 13.59 -8.14 -4.70
C MET A 216 13.78 -6.72 -5.23
N LYS A 217 13.71 -5.73 -4.33
CA LYS A 217 14.14 -4.34 -4.58
C LYS A 217 15.23 -3.98 -3.60
N ASP A 218 16.47 -4.03 -4.04
CA ASP A 218 17.64 -3.61 -3.26
C ASP A 218 17.95 -2.15 -3.58
N ARG A 219 17.48 -1.25 -2.71
CA ARG A 219 17.68 0.20 -2.90
C ARG A 219 19.04 0.69 -2.42
N TYR A 220 19.80 -0.15 -1.75
CA TYR A 220 21.19 0.13 -1.38
C TYR A 220 22.17 -0.29 -2.49
N GLY A 221 21.71 -1.07 -3.48
CA GLY A 221 22.54 -1.48 -4.61
C GLY A 221 23.64 -2.47 -4.23
N THR A 222 23.43 -3.24 -3.16
CA THR A 222 24.47 -4.07 -2.55
C THR A 222 24.54 -5.48 -3.14
N SER A 223 23.69 -5.82 -4.11
CA SER A 223 23.67 -7.15 -4.73
C SER A 223 24.72 -7.28 -5.84
N GLN A 224 25.31 -8.46 -5.98
CA GLN A 224 26.40 -8.77 -6.91
C GLN A 224 26.05 -10.00 -7.78
N GLY A 225 26.76 -10.19 -8.89
CA GLY A 225 26.55 -11.30 -9.83
C GLY A 225 25.12 -11.35 -10.39
N ASP A 226 24.54 -12.55 -10.47
CA ASP A 226 23.16 -12.77 -10.97
C ASP A 226 22.09 -11.99 -10.19
N ASN A 227 22.39 -11.61 -8.94
CA ASN A 227 21.49 -10.84 -8.10
C ASN A 227 21.60 -9.33 -8.32
N ALA A 228 22.58 -8.84 -9.10
CA ALA A 228 22.71 -7.41 -9.42
C ALA A 228 21.47 -6.85 -10.14
N LYS A 229 20.70 -7.69 -10.83
CA LYS A 229 19.42 -7.33 -11.48
C LYS A 229 18.38 -6.74 -10.52
N PHE A 230 18.51 -6.99 -9.22
CA PHE A 230 17.61 -6.49 -8.17
C PHE A 230 18.01 -5.13 -7.60
N ASN A 231 19.20 -4.63 -7.94
CA ASN A 231 19.65 -3.30 -7.55
C ASN A 231 18.79 -2.25 -8.27
N CYS A 232 18.12 -1.39 -7.51
CA CYS A 232 17.21 -0.39 -8.08
C CYS A 232 17.41 1.04 -7.57
N GLY A 233 18.40 1.25 -6.69
CA GLY A 233 18.67 2.56 -6.10
C GLY A 233 17.56 3.08 -5.19
N ALA A 234 17.79 4.24 -4.59
CA ALA A 234 16.81 4.92 -3.75
C ALA A 234 15.56 5.29 -4.56
N THR A 235 14.43 5.47 -3.87
CA THR A 235 13.27 6.14 -4.50
C THR A 235 13.60 7.60 -4.80
N ASP A 236 12.80 8.27 -5.64
CA ASP A 236 12.93 9.72 -5.92
C ASP A 236 12.93 10.58 -4.65
N ALA A 237 12.27 10.11 -3.59
CA ALA A 237 12.24 10.78 -2.29
C ALA A 237 13.54 10.58 -1.46
N GLY A 238 14.47 9.73 -1.90
CA GLY A 238 15.70 9.36 -1.18
C GLY A 238 15.58 8.11 -0.30
N TYR A 239 14.38 7.55 -0.10
CA TYR A 239 14.18 6.37 0.76
C TYR A 239 14.87 5.11 0.22
N LYS A 240 15.54 4.39 1.13
CA LYS A 240 16.18 3.10 0.87
C LYS A 240 15.69 2.02 1.82
N ASP A 241 15.47 0.82 1.27
CA ASP A 241 15.23 -0.43 1.98
C ASP A 241 15.64 -1.59 1.08
N ILE A 242 15.70 -2.79 1.65
CA ILE A 242 15.70 -4.02 0.86
C ILE A 242 14.33 -4.64 1.03
N LYS A 243 13.62 -4.85 -0.07
CA LYS A 243 12.29 -5.45 -0.05
C LYS A 243 12.31 -6.77 -0.80
N PHE A 244 11.82 -7.81 -0.15
CA PHE A 244 11.58 -9.12 -0.74
C PHE A 244 10.09 -9.36 -0.92
N PHE A 245 9.75 -10.04 -2.00
CA PHE A 245 8.51 -10.76 -2.15
C PHE A 245 8.82 -12.25 -2.07
N LEU A 246 8.14 -12.92 -1.14
CA LEU A 246 8.40 -14.29 -0.76
C LEU A 246 7.13 -15.10 -0.97
N LYS A 247 7.22 -16.25 -1.63
CA LYS A 247 6.07 -17.13 -1.81
C LYS A 247 5.95 -18.06 -0.59
N MET A 248 4.85 -17.89 0.15
CA MET A 248 4.53 -18.67 1.32
C MET A 248 4.02 -20.07 0.92
N ALA A 249 3.97 -20.99 1.89
CA ALA A 249 3.59 -22.38 1.65
C ALA A 249 2.18 -22.54 1.05
N ASN A 250 1.23 -21.65 1.40
CA ASN A 250 -0.12 -21.63 0.84
C ASN A 250 -0.20 -20.95 -0.54
N GLY A 251 0.94 -20.62 -1.15
CA GLY A 251 1.04 -20.02 -2.48
C GLY A 251 0.90 -18.49 -2.52
N HIS A 252 0.52 -17.84 -1.42
CA HIS A 252 0.43 -16.39 -1.33
C HIS A 252 1.80 -15.71 -1.26
N ILE A 253 1.85 -14.45 -1.66
CA ILE A 253 3.07 -13.64 -1.61
C ILE A 253 3.04 -12.75 -0.37
N GLY A 254 4.08 -12.86 0.45
CA GLY A 254 4.36 -11.95 1.55
C GLY A 254 5.44 -10.92 1.19
N GLU A 255 5.28 -9.67 1.65
CA GLU A 255 6.29 -8.62 1.52
C GLU A 255 7.16 -8.54 2.79
N LEU A 256 8.44 -8.87 2.70
CA LEU A 256 9.40 -8.70 3.79
C LEU A 256 10.31 -7.50 3.51
N GLN A 257 10.33 -6.51 4.40
CA GLN A 257 11.23 -5.38 4.32
C GLN A 257 12.38 -5.53 5.33
N LEU A 258 13.60 -5.30 4.88
CA LEU A 258 14.77 -5.14 5.73
C LEU A 258 15.12 -3.66 5.79
N ASN A 259 15.36 -3.16 6.99
CA ASN A 259 15.63 -1.76 7.21
C ASN A 259 16.61 -1.54 8.36
N THR A 260 17.39 -0.46 8.32
CA THR A 260 18.17 -0.04 9.48
C THR A 260 17.29 0.77 10.43
N LYS A 261 17.64 0.79 11.73
CA LYS A 261 16.90 1.55 12.74
C LYS A 261 16.81 3.04 12.40
N ASN A 262 17.91 3.61 11.94
CA ASN A 262 17.99 5.02 11.58
C ASN A 262 17.10 5.34 10.36
N MET A 263 17.14 4.50 9.32
CA MET A 263 16.26 4.64 8.16
C MET A 263 14.78 4.41 8.51
N MET A 264 14.47 3.61 9.53
CA MET A 264 13.09 3.50 10.05
C MET A 264 12.60 4.78 10.74
N VAL A 265 13.48 5.53 11.39
CA VAL A 265 13.16 6.86 11.94
C VAL A 265 12.97 7.87 10.81
N ALA A 266 13.86 7.86 9.81
CA ALA A 266 13.72 8.68 8.61
C ALA A 266 12.38 8.40 7.90
N LYS A 267 12.05 7.13 7.67
CA LYS A 267 10.76 6.71 7.08
C LYS A 267 9.56 7.19 7.86
N LYS A 268 9.56 7.08 9.20
CA LYS A 268 8.42 7.56 10.01
C LYS A 268 8.19 9.06 9.79
N ASN A 269 9.26 9.83 9.68
CA ASN A 269 9.22 11.28 9.55
C ASN A 269 9.01 11.78 8.12
N GLY A 270 9.63 11.14 7.12
CA GLY A 270 9.49 11.48 5.71
C GLY A 270 8.20 10.96 5.08
N HIS A 271 7.61 9.87 5.62
CA HIS A 271 6.38 9.31 5.04
C HIS A 271 5.16 10.23 5.16
N ILE A 272 5.15 11.17 6.12
CA ILE A 272 4.06 12.16 6.19
C ILE A 272 4.12 13.15 5.02
N ILE A 273 5.33 13.53 4.59
CA ILE A 273 5.56 14.35 3.40
C ILE A 273 5.20 13.56 2.14
N TYR A 274 5.58 12.28 2.08
CA TYR A 274 5.17 11.39 1.00
C TYR A 274 3.65 11.31 0.84
N ASP A 275 2.88 11.26 1.93
CA ASP A 275 1.42 11.24 1.85
C ASP A 275 0.83 12.55 1.26
N ILE A 276 1.48 13.70 1.47
CA ILE A 276 1.12 14.99 0.82
C ILE A 276 1.40 14.91 -0.67
N LEU A 277 2.65 14.61 -1.05
CA LEU A 277 3.09 14.62 -2.44
C LEU A 277 2.36 13.55 -3.28
N ARG A 278 2.07 12.38 -2.71
CA ARG A 278 1.37 11.31 -3.41
C ARG A 278 -0.03 11.72 -3.89
N ASP A 279 -0.73 12.56 -3.12
CA ASP A 279 -2.08 12.99 -3.48
C ASP A 279 -2.10 13.91 -4.72
N GLY A 280 -0.99 14.61 -4.98
CA GLY A 280 -0.80 15.44 -6.18
C GLY A 280 -0.60 14.66 -7.48
N GLY A 281 -0.26 13.36 -7.40
CA GLY A 281 0.01 12.55 -8.58
C GLY A 281 1.27 13.00 -9.32
N ASN A 282 1.12 13.64 -10.47
CA ASN A 282 2.25 14.26 -11.17
C ASN A 282 2.59 15.58 -10.48
N LEU A 283 3.83 15.68 -10.00
CA LEU A 283 4.32 16.82 -9.20
C LEU A 283 4.76 18.03 -10.06
N ASP A 284 4.20 18.16 -11.26
CA ASP A 284 4.49 19.20 -12.25
C ASP A 284 3.52 20.38 -12.21
N LYS A 285 2.48 20.29 -11.36
CA LYS A 285 1.48 21.33 -11.15
C LYS A 285 1.02 21.39 -9.70
N ALA A 286 0.52 22.56 -9.30
CA ALA A 286 -0.17 22.74 -8.03
C ALA A 286 -1.41 21.83 -7.95
N PHE A 287 -1.76 21.41 -6.73
CA PHE A 287 -2.90 20.52 -6.50
C PHE A 287 -3.60 20.85 -5.19
N THR A 288 -4.79 20.28 -5.02
CA THR A 288 -5.58 20.40 -3.79
C THR A 288 -5.83 19.02 -3.22
N ILE A 289 -5.43 18.83 -1.97
CA ILE A 289 -5.75 17.63 -1.19
C ILE A 289 -7.15 17.81 -0.63
N THR A 290 -8.05 16.89 -0.95
CA THR A 290 -9.40 16.81 -0.37
C THR A 290 -9.60 15.52 0.44
N ASN A 291 -8.60 14.65 0.48
CA ASN A 291 -8.66 13.41 1.23
C ASN A 291 -8.59 13.68 2.75
N SER A 292 -9.74 13.61 3.42
CA SER A 292 -9.88 13.88 4.85
C SER A 292 -8.95 13.04 5.74
N GLU A 293 -8.65 11.78 5.37
CA GLU A 293 -7.73 10.95 6.13
C GLU A 293 -6.30 11.46 6.06
N VAL A 294 -5.87 11.88 4.86
CA VAL A 294 -4.55 12.47 4.63
C VAL A 294 -4.44 13.79 5.40
N LEU A 295 -5.44 14.67 5.28
CA LEU A 295 -5.49 15.95 6.00
C LEU A 295 -5.42 15.76 7.52
N ALA A 296 -6.22 14.85 8.08
CA ALA A 296 -6.19 14.52 9.50
C ALA A 296 -4.82 13.95 9.93
N LYS A 297 -4.20 13.11 9.08
CA LYS A 297 -2.88 12.55 9.35
C LYS A 297 -1.80 13.63 9.38
N ILE A 298 -1.80 14.57 8.44
CA ILE A 298 -0.84 15.69 8.39
C ILE A 298 -1.00 16.55 9.63
N SER A 299 -2.22 17.01 9.91
CA SER A 299 -2.54 17.89 11.05
C SER A 299 -2.05 17.31 12.39
N ARG A 300 -2.28 16.00 12.58
CA ARG A 300 -1.88 15.27 13.80
C ARG A 300 -0.38 14.99 13.90
N ASN A 301 0.29 14.61 12.80
CA ASN A 301 1.66 14.09 12.87
C ASN A 301 2.74 15.15 12.61
N MET A 302 2.46 16.22 11.87
CA MET A 302 3.36 17.36 11.71
C MET A 302 3.16 18.36 12.87
N SER A 303 3.34 17.87 14.09
CA SER A 303 3.20 18.64 15.33
C SER A 303 4.46 19.44 15.64
N GLU A 304 4.41 20.32 16.65
CA GLU A 304 5.59 21.02 17.16
C GLU A 304 6.74 20.06 17.46
N LYS A 305 6.46 18.90 18.06
CA LYS A 305 7.45 17.84 18.28
C LYS A 305 8.13 17.36 17.00
N TRP A 306 7.40 17.26 15.89
CA TRP A 306 7.98 16.89 14.59
C TRP A 306 8.89 17.99 14.06
N PHE A 307 8.46 19.25 14.12
CA PHE A 307 9.26 20.40 13.68
C PHE A 307 10.53 20.59 14.53
N THR A 308 10.43 20.46 15.85
CA THR A 308 11.59 20.47 16.76
C THR A 308 12.55 19.34 16.42
N PHE A 309 12.05 18.12 16.17
CA PHE A 309 12.90 17.02 15.72
C PHE A 309 13.61 17.35 14.40
N MET A 310 12.88 17.85 13.38
CA MET A 310 13.50 18.18 12.09
C MET A 310 14.55 19.28 12.21
N ASN A 311 14.27 20.35 12.95
CA ASN A 311 15.22 21.44 13.18
C ASN A 311 16.52 20.96 13.84
N THR A 312 16.41 20.02 14.79
CA THR A 312 17.58 19.47 15.49
C THR A 312 18.33 18.44 14.65
N ARG A 313 17.61 17.53 14.00
CA ARG A 313 18.17 16.30 13.42
C ARG A 313 18.39 16.35 11.91
N VAL A 314 17.83 17.33 11.23
CA VAL A 314 17.94 17.49 9.77
C VAL A 314 18.41 18.91 9.44
N PRO A 315 19.69 19.27 9.71
CA PRO A 315 20.16 20.65 9.62
C PRO A 315 19.97 21.29 8.24
N LYS A 316 20.13 20.51 7.16
CA LYS A 316 19.91 20.98 5.78
C LYS A 316 18.47 21.42 5.49
N ALA A 317 17.49 20.96 6.27
CA ALA A 317 16.09 21.32 6.08
C ALA A 317 15.68 22.60 6.82
N ARG A 318 16.53 23.19 7.68
CA ARG A 318 16.14 24.30 8.58
C ARG A 318 15.48 25.47 7.86
N ASP A 319 16.09 25.93 6.77
CA ASP A 319 15.60 27.08 6.00
C ASP A 319 14.25 26.78 5.33
N ASP A 320 13.99 25.50 5.04
CA ASP A 320 12.75 25.02 4.41
C ASP A 320 11.62 24.77 5.41
N LEU A 321 11.94 24.51 6.67
CA LEU A 321 10.96 24.12 7.68
C LEU A 321 9.96 25.24 7.99
N GLN A 322 10.34 26.50 7.82
CA GLN A 322 9.42 27.63 8.00
C GLN A 322 8.28 27.58 6.98
N ALA A 323 8.59 27.33 5.71
CA ALA A 323 7.58 27.20 4.66
C ALA A 323 6.67 25.98 4.90
N VAL A 324 7.25 24.85 5.32
CA VAL A 324 6.48 23.65 5.69
C VAL A 324 5.56 23.92 6.89
N GLN A 325 6.02 24.69 7.88
CA GLN A 325 5.22 25.09 9.04
C GLN A 325 4.05 25.99 8.63
N GLN A 326 4.25 26.93 7.70
CA GLN A 326 3.19 27.78 7.16
C GLN A 326 2.13 26.95 6.42
N LEU A 327 2.53 25.98 5.61
CA LEU A 327 1.64 25.02 4.95
C LEU A 327 0.75 24.27 5.97
N VAL A 328 1.36 23.75 7.04
CA VAL A 328 0.63 23.02 8.10
C VAL A 328 -0.29 23.95 8.91
N ASN A 329 0.13 25.20 9.17
CA ASN A 329 -0.73 26.18 9.83
C ASN A 329 -1.94 26.55 8.97
N ARG A 330 -1.76 26.68 7.65
CA ARG A 330 -2.85 26.88 6.69
C ARG A 330 -3.84 25.71 6.71
N LEU A 331 -3.34 24.47 6.75
CA LEU A 331 -4.18 23.28 6.92
C LEU A 331 -5.03 23.36 8.20
N ARG A 332 -4.40 23.66 9.35
CA ARG A 332 -5.11 23.74 10.63
C ARG A 332 -6.18 24.83 10.64
N ALA A 333 -5.87 25.99 10.05
CA ALA A 333 -6.83 27.08 9.90
C ALA A 333 -8.02 26.68 9.01
N ASN A 334 -7.78 25.97 7.91
CA ASN A 334 -8.84 25.45 7.04
C ASN A 334 -9.75 24.47 7.81
N LEU A 335 -9.16 23.49 8.49
CA LEU A 335 -9.93 22.51 9.29
C LEU A 335 -10.73 23.19 10.41
N GLY A 336 -10.16 24.19 11.09
CA GLY A 336 -10.86 24.97 12.12
C GLY A 336 -12.06 25.77 11.59
N ARG A 337 -12.08 26.09 10.29
CA ARG A 337 -13.20 26.72 9.58
C ARG A 337 -14.17 25.70 8.95
N GLY A 338 -13.97 24.40 9.16
CA GLY A 338 -14.77 23.35 8.51
C GLY A 338 -14.42 23.10 7.04
N GLN A 339 -13.30 23.64 6.55
CA GLN A 339 -12.82 23.43 5.18
C GLN A 339 -11.89 22.21 5.14
N ASN A 340 -12.37 21.10 4.58
CA ASN A 340 -11.60 19.85 4.41
C ASN A 340 -10.76 19.86 3.14
N SER A 341 -9.89 20.87 2.99
CA SER A 341 -9.00 20.96 1.84
C SER A 341 -7.66 21.65 2.16
N LEU A 342 -6.63 21.29 1.40
CA LEU A 342 -5.33 21.94 1.43
C LEU A 342 -4.79 22.12 0.00
N GLN A 343 -4.68 23.36 -0.44
CA GLN A 343 -3.97 23.68 -1.68
C GLN A 343 -2.46 23.64 -1.42
N VAL A 344 -1.72 23.02 -2.35
CA VAL A 344 -0.26 22.90 -2.34
C VAL A 344 0.30 23.55 -3.60
N SER A 345 1.17 24.55 -3.44
CA SER A 345 1.80 25.29 -4.56
C SER A 345 3.00 24.54 -5.14
N MET A 346 3.48 24.96 -6.32
CA MET A 346 4.70 24.40 -6.93
C MET A 346 5.96 24.62 -6.08
N GLU A 347 6.03 25.76 -5.41
CA GLU A 347 7.12 26.05 -4.47
C GLU A 347 7.07 25.08 -3.28
N GLU A 348 5.89 24.88 -2.70
CA GLU A 348 5.70 23.94 -1.59
C GLU A 348 6.01 22.49 -1.99
N ILE A 349 5.66 22.07 -3.22
CA ILE A 349 6.04 20.76 -3.78
C ILE A 349 7.56 20.59 -3.80
N THR A 350 8.28 21.61 -4.28
CA THR A 350 9.74 21.60 -4.38
C THR A 350 10.38 21.52 -2.99
N ILE A 351 9.89 22.35 -2.06
CA ILE A 351 10.36 22.39 -0.67
C ILE A 351 10.10 21.04 0.02
N LEU A 352 8.89 20.49 -0.08
CA LEU A 352 8.55 19.19 0.50
C LEU A 352 9.42 18.07 -0.06
N SER A 353 9.65 18.04 -1.38
CA SER A 353 10.51 17.04 -2.02
C SER A 353 11.95 17.14 -1.53
N ARG A 354 12.47 18.35 -1.38
CA ARG A 354 13.81 18.62 -0.86
C ARG A 354 13.96 18.24 0.62
N VAL A 355 13.01 18.63 1.46
CA VAL A 355 12.98 18.23 2.88
C VAL A 355 12.90 16.70 3.02
N SER A 356 12.09 16.04 2.18
CA SER A 356 12.04 14.58 2.12
C SER A 356 13.42 13.98 1.84
N LEU A 357 14.12 14.46 0.81
CA LEU A 357 15.48 14.01 0.49
C LEU A 357 16.44 14.17 1.67
N TYR A 358 16.43 15.34 2.33
CA TYR A 358 17.29 15.58 3.49
C TYR A 358 16.99 14.65 4.67
N ILE A 359 15.72 14.33 4.92
CA ILE A 359 15.34 13.38 5.97
C ILE A 359 15.93 11.99 5.68
N TYR A 360 15.82 11.51 4.44
CA TYR A 360 16.32 10.18 4.09
C TYR A 360 17.84 10.13 3.98
N GLU A 361 18.50 11.23 3.58
CA GLU A 361 19.96 11.37 3.66
C GLU A 361 20.45 11.18 5.10
N GLN A 362 19.76 11.79 6.09
CA GLN A 362 20.09 11.55 7.50
C GLN A 362 19.80 10.11 7.94
N GLY A 363 18.82 9.44 7.32
CA GLY A 363 18.53 8.03 7.54
C GLY A 363 19.67 7.09 7.14
N ASP A 364 20.49 7.48 6.17
CA ASP A 364 21.70 6.74 5.79
C ASP A 364 22.87 6.99 6.78
N ASN A 365 22.86 8.13 7.48
CA ASN A 365 23.87 8.47 8.47
C ASN A 365 23.55 7.83 9.83
N ALA A 366 24.08 6.63 10.07
CA ALA A 366 23.72 5.66 11.11
C ALA A 366 23.33 6.18 12.52
N ARG A 367 23.80 7.36 12.94
CA ARG A 367 23.51 7.94 14.27
C ARG A 367 22.68 9.22 14.25
N ALA A 368 22.56 9.89 13.11
CA ALA A 368 22.08 11.28 13.05
C ALA A 368 20.65 11.49 13.55
N LEU A 369 19.79 10.46 13.49
CA LEU A 369 18.39 10.55 13.93
C LEU A 369 18.08 9.79 15.24
N LEU A 370 19.08 9.12 15.84
CA LEU A 370 18.89 8.20 16.98
C LEU A 370 19.50 8.73 18.29
N GLU A 371 20.67 9.34 18.21
CA GLU A 371 21.19 10.25 19.24
C GLU A 371 20.49 11.59 19.11
#